data_AF-R0I6A1-F1
#
_entry.id   AF-R0I6A1-F1
#
_cell.length_a   1.000
_cell.length_b   1.000
_cell.length_c   1.000
_cell.angle_alpha   90.00
_cell.angle_beta   90.00
_cell.angle_gamma   90.00
#
_symmetry.space_group_name_H-M   'P 1'
#
loop_
_entity.id
_entity.type
_entity.pdbx_description
1 polymer ?
#
loop_
_entity_poly.entity_id
_entity_poly.type
_entity_poly.pdbx_seq_one_letter_code
_entity_poly.pdbx_strand_id
1 'polypeptide(L)'
;MHSSYFLSKYFVCFQILAIQIFVRYVSSLNLTNAYLHHKCLVDQGKYKPGSEYEENLNHLINHISSTQKFPDGFTHTSHGEAPNFITIVFQCRGDSYGSRCSSCYATAVAELRKRCQRYKGGIIWYDQCFLDVSPRKNDYKNIFSMHNPKNVIEGTESFNKKTRDFLYELMVEATRPNRPNKNMFFYAAGEKRLGEKKLYAMVQCAQDILHCKGCLEWSIKELPKCCDAKQGARVLGTECSLRYELYPFLRS
;
A
#
# COMPACT_ATOMS: atom_id res chain seq x y z
N MET A 1 50.62 -17.41 41.26
CA MET A 1 49.27 -17.77 40.76
C MET A 1 48.34 -16.61 41.05
N HIS A 2 47.36 -16.36 40.17
CA HIS A 2 46.52 -15.14 40.02
C HIS A 2 47.19 -14.03 39.20
N SER A 3 46.60 -13.44 38.17
CA SER A 3 45.26 -13.60 37.59
C SER A 3 45.27 -12.95 36.20
N SER A 4 45.52 -13.73 35.14
CA SER A 4 45.49 -13.23 33.75
C SER A 4 44.12 -13.43 33.09
N TYR A 5 43.11 -13.90 33.84
CA TYR A 5 41.79 -14.28 33.32
C TYR A 5 40.80 -13.12 33.18
N PHE A 6 41.14 -11.91 33.65
CA PHE A 6 40.18 -10.80 33.65
C PHE A 6 40.08 -10.07 32.31
N LEU A 7 41.17 -9.98 31.53
CA LEU A 7 41.17 -9.22 30.26
C LEU A 7 40.44 -9.94 29.10
N SER A 8 40.37 -11.28 29.13
CA SER A 8 39.73 -12.08 28.07
C SER A 8 38.20 -11.96 28.08
N LYS A 9 37.57 -11.85 29.25
CA LYS A 9 36.10 -11.75 29.37
C LYS A 9 35.53 -10.45 28.78
N TYR A 10 36.25 -9.33 28.91
CA TYR A 10 35.81 -8.04 28.35
C TYR A 10 35.82 -8.03 26.82
N PHE A 11 36.82 -8.66 26.20
CA PHE A 11 36.89 -8.79 24.74
C PHE A 11 35.75 -9.64 24.18
N VAL A 12 35.42 -10.75 24.83
CA VAL A 12 34.28 -11.61 24.45
C VAL A 12 32.95 -10.87 24.62
N CYS A 13 32.78 -10.09 25.70
CA CYS A 13 31.57 -9.28 25.92
C CYS A 13 31.40 -8.18 24.87
N PHE A 14 32.48 -7.49 24.48
CA PHE A 14 32.44 -6.47 23.42
C PHE A 14 32.07 -7.05 22.06
N GLN A 15 32.56 -8.24 21.71
CA GLN A 15 32.19 -8.93 20.47
C GLN A 15 30.71 -9.36 20.49
N ILE A 16 30.20 -9.88 21.61
CA ILE A 16 28.79 -10.26 21.74
C ILE A 16 27.87 -9.02 21.68
N LEU A 17 28.25 -7.91 22.35
CA LEU A 17 27.53 -6.63 22.25
C LEU A 17 27.56 -6.06 20.83
N ALA A 18 28.71 -6.10 20.15
CA ALA A 18 28.84 -5.65 18.76
C ALA A 18 28.00 -6.51 17.80
N ILE A 19 27.94 -7.84 18.01
CA ILE A 19 27.07 -8.75 17.26
C ILE A 19 25.60 -8.46 17.56
N GLN A 20 25.19 -8.21 18.81
CA GLN A 20 23.81 -7.81 19.11
C GLN A 20 23.43 -6.43 18.53
N ILE A 21 24.38 -5.50 18.43
CA ILE A 21 24.20 -4.21 17.74
C ILE A 21 24.10 -4.42 16.22
N PHE A 22 24.88 -5.35 15.64
CA PHE A 22 24.79 -5.71 14.22
C PHE A 22 23.50 -6.49 13.88
N VAL A 23 23.00 -7.35 14.78
CA VAL A 23 21.71 -8.03 14.62
C VAL A 23 20.54 -7.05 14.71
N ARG A 24 20.67 -5.97 15.49
CA ARG A 24 19.73 -4.83 15.45
C ARG A 24 19.89 -3.94 14.20
N TYR A 25 21.00 -4.07 13.47
CA TYR A 25 21.26 -3.38 12.20
C TYR A 25 20.78 -4.16 10.97
N VAL A 26 20.26 -5.39 11.15
CA VAL A 26 19.33 -5.97 10.18
C VAL A 26 18.11 -5.07 10.21
N SER A 27 18.14 -4.10 9.31
CA SER A 27 17.21 -3.00 9.23
C SER A 27 15.81 -3.56 9.34
N SER A 28 15.08 -3.17 10.39
CA SER A 28 13.65 -3.04 10.22
C SER A 28 13.51 -2.19 8.96
N LEU A 29 13.05 -2.78 7.85
CA LEU A 29 12.74 -2.03 6.65
C LEU A 29 11.92 -0.83 7.13
N ASN A 30 12.48 0.39 7.02
CA ASN A 30 11.78 1.61 7.37
C ASN A 30 10.65 1.76 6.36
N LEU A 31 9.57 1.00 6.53
CA LEU A 31 8.32 1.12 5.79
C LEU A 31 7.68 2.42 6.26
N THR A 32 8.17 3.51 5.70
CA THR A 32 7.61 4.85 5.84
C THR A 32 6.34 4.96 5.00
N ASN A 33 5.50 5.94 5.33
CA ASN A 33 4.49 6.44 4.41
C ASN A 33 5.18 7.23 3.29
N ALA A 34 5.87 6.53 2.38
CA ALA A 34 6.50 7.14 1.23
C ALA A 34 5.43 7.58 0.23
N TYR A 35 5.44 8.85 -0.13
CA TYR A 35 4.50 9.41 -1.11
C TYR A 35 4.73 8.79 -2.50
N LEU A 36 3.65 8.44 -3.19
CA LEU A 36 3.71 7.87 -4.54
C LEU A 36 3.11 8.82 -5.58
N HIS A 37 1.85 9.20 -5.39
CA HIS A 37 1.13 10.03 -6.36
C HIS A 37 -0.11 10.67 -5.73
N HIS A 38 -0.69 11.68 -6.41
CA HIS A 38 -2.01 12.20 -6.09
C HIS A 38 -2.72 12.69 -7.35
N LYS A 39 -4.04 12.74 -7.31
CA LYS A 39 -4.90 13.30 -8.36
C LYS A 39 -5.97 14.16 -7.70
N CYS A 40 -6.09 15.42 -8.13
CA CYS A 40 -7.21 16.27 -7.73
C CYS A 40 -8.33 16.14 -8.76
N LEU A 41 -9.56 15.90 -8.32
CA LEU A 41 -10.72 15.69 -9.19
C LEU A 41 -11.29 17.05 -9.60
N VAL A 42 -10.71 17.62 -10.66
CA VAL A 42 -11.02 19.00 -11.13
C VAL A 42 -12.47 19.16 -11.58
N ASP A 43 -13.03 18.11 -12.15
CA ASP A 43 -14.43 18.00 -12.59
C ASP A 43 -15.44 18.12 -11.44
N GLN A 44 -15.02 17.84 -10.20
CA GLN A 44 -15.85 18.01 -9.01
C GLN A 44 -15.83 19.45 -8.47
N GLY A 45 -14.97 20.32 -9.01
CA GLY A 45 -14.85 21.71 -8.62
C GLY A 45 -14.19 21.93 -7.25
N LYS A 46 -14.24 23.17 -6.79
CA LYS A 46 -13.69 23.59 -5.48
C LYS A 46 -14.79 24.01 -4.51
N TYR A 47 -14.65 23.66 -3.23
CA TYR A 47 -15.52 24.17 -2.17
C TYR A 47 -15.06 25.52 -1.64
N LYS A 48 -15.96 26.27 -0.99
CA LYS A 48 -15.66 27.56 -0.34
C LYS A 48 -15.25 27.35 1.12
N PRO A 49 -14.37 28.17 1.70
CA PRO A 49 -14.07 28.08 3.12
C PRO A 49 -15.34 28.38 3.93
N GLY A 50 -15.60 27.61 4.99
CA GLY A 50 -16.83 27.67 5.78
C GLY A 50 -18.08 27.19 5.06
N SER A 51 -17.95 26.48 3.93
CA SER A 51 -19.11 25.86 3.29
C SER A 51 -19.51 24.57 4.01
N GLU A 52 -20.78 24.20 3.92
CA GLU A 52 -21.31 22.94 4.44
C GLU A 52 -20.52 21.71 3.94
N TYR A 53 -20.01 21.76 2.70
CA TYR A 53 -19.11 20.72 2.20
C TYR A 53 -17.82 20.61 3.04
N GLU A 54 -17.19 21.72 3.40
CA GLU A 54 -15.98 21.69 4.23
C GLU A 54 -16.28 21.18 5.65
N GLU A 55 -17.43 21.57 6.21
CA GLU A 55 -17.90 21.09 7.52
C GLU A 55 -18.13 19.57 7.51
N ASN A 56 -18.85 19.07 6.51
CA ASN A 56 -19.09 17.64 6.30
C ASN A 56 -17.76 16.86 6.13
N LEU A 57 -16.79 17.44 5.39
CA LEU A 57 -15.48 16.82 5.18
C LEU A 57 -14.72 16.70 6.50
N ASN A 58 -14.70 17.78 7.27
CA ASN A 58 -14.02 17.84 8.55
C ASN A 58 -14.66 16.91 9.57
N HIS A 59 -15.99 16.85 9.61
CA HIS A 59 -16.74 15.91 10.45
C HIS A 59 -16.35 14.46 10.16
N LEU A 60 -16.37 14.07 8.88
CA LEU A 60 -16.06 12.69 8.49
C LEU A 60 -14.59 12.32 8.76
N ILE A 61 -13.65 13.23 8.48
CA ILE A 61 -12.22 13.03 8.78
C ILE A 61 -12.00 12.83 10.28
N ASN A 62 -12.59 13.70 11.12
CA ASN A 62 -12.45 13.63 12.57
C ASN A 62 -13.12 12.38 13.14
N HIS A 63 -14.28 12.00 12.61
CA HIS A 63 -14.97 10.77 12.99
C HIS A 63 -14.09 9.55 12.75
N ILE A 64 -13.47 9.43 11.56
CA ILE A 64 -12.54 8.33 11.25
C ILE A 64 -11.33 8.37 12.21
N SER A 65 -10.70 9.53 12.40
CA SER A 65 -9.53 9.67 13.28
C SER A 65 -9.80 9.29 14.74
N SER A 66 -11.00 9.53 15.24
CA SER A 66 -11.38 9.28 16.64
C SER A 66 -11.92 7.88 16.91
N THR A 67 -12.59 7.27 15.94
CA THR A 67 -13.29 5.99 16.13
C THR A 67 -12.54 4.80 15.52
N GLN A 68 -11.80 5.00 14.43
CA GLN A 68 -11.22 3.91 13.66
C GLN A 68 -9.80 3.60 14.13
N LYS A 69 -9.64 2.40 14.70
CA LYS A 69 -8.32 1.81 14.98
C LYS A 69 -7.75 1.04 13.78
N PHE A 70 -8.46 1.04 12.66
CA PHE A 70 -8.15 0.29 11.44
C PHE A 70 -7.67 -1.15 11.73
N PRO A 71 -8.47 -1.97 12.46
CA PRO A 71 -8.11 -3.37 12.70
C PRO A 71 -7.91 -4.13 11.38
N ASP A 72 -8.72 -3.75 10.39
CA ASP A 72 -8.81 -4.40 9.08
C ASP A 72 -8.19 -3.55 7.96
N GLY A 73 -7.57 -2.41 8.32
CA GLY A 73 -6.86 -1.54 7.38
C GLY A 73 -7.73 -0.82 6.34
N PHE A 74 -9.06 -0.81 6.47
CA PHE A 74 -9.97 -0.23 5.48
C PHE A 74 -11.09 0.58 6.12
N THR A 75 -11.56 1.62 5.42
CA THR A 75 -12.82 2.27 5.72
C THR A 75 -13.47 2.80 4.44
N HIS A 76 -14.79 2.68 4.36
CA HIS A 76 -15.63 3.28 3.34
C HIS A 76 -16.83 3.88 4.06
N THR A 77 -16.89 5.20 4.12
CA THR A 77 -17.94 5.91 4.84
C THR A 77 -18.34 7.17 4.11
N SER A 78 -19.52 7.69 4.41
CA SER A 78 -20.08 8.86 3.76
C SER A 78 -20.87 9.73 4.72
N HIS A 79 -21.00 11.01 4.39
CA HIS A 79 -21.73 11.99 5.20
C HIS A 79 -22.31 13.13 4.36
N GLY A 80 -23.40 13.72 4.83
CA GLY A 80 -24.10 14.85 4.20
C GLY A 80 -25.15 14.45 3.17
N GLU A 81 -25.73 15.44 2.50
CA GLU A 81 -26.71 15.29 1.41
C GLU A 81 -26.28 16.08 0.17
N ALA A 82 -26.85 15.78 -1.00
CA ALA A 82 -26.52 16.51 -2.22
C ALA A 82 -26.87 18.02 -2.08
N PRO A 83 -25.99 18.96 -2.49
CA PRO A 83 -24.74 18.80 -3.23
C PRO A 83 -23.45 18.74 -2.36
N ASN A 84 -23.60 18.56 -1.05
CA ASN A 84 -22.55 18.58 -0.02
C ASN A 84 -22.22 17.19 0.55
N PHE A 85 -22.69 16.14 -0.12
CA PHE A 85 -22.39 14.74 0.18
C PHE A 85 -20.90 14.43 -0.05
N ILE A 86 -20.33 13.59 0.81
CA ILE A 86 -18.93 13.19 0.79
C ILE A 86 -18.83 11.70 1.02
N THR A 87 -17.96 11.05 0.24
CA THR A 87 -17.48 9.69 0.45
C THR A 87 -16.00 9.75 0.79
N ILE A 88 -15.57 8.97 1.78
CA ILE A 88 -14.17 8.66 2.03
C ILE A 88 -13.98 7.16 1.86
N VAL A 89 -13.06 6.78 0.97
CA VAL A 89 -12.49 5.43 0.90
C VAL A 89 -11.03 5.51 1.28
N PHE A 90 -10.63 4.71 2.26
CA PHE A 90 -9.25 4.62 2.69
C PHE A 90 -8.87 3.17 2.89
N GLN A 91 -7.70 2.81 2.37
CA GLN A 91 -7.18 1.46 2.49
C GLN A 91 -5.68 1.48 2.73
N CYS A 92 -5.23 0.76 3.75
CA CYS A 92 -3.86 0.43 3.99
C CYS A 92 -3.45 -0.82 3.21
N ARG A 93 -2.14 -0.93 2.94
CA ARG A 93 -1.56 -2.15 2.39
C ARG A 93 -1.89 -3.33 3.31
N GLY A 94 -2.18 -4.51 2.76
CA GLY A 94 -2.71 -5.64 3.54
C GLY A 94 -1.84 -6.13 4.69
N ASP A 95 -0.54 -5.81 4.71
CA ASP A 95 0.40 -6.07 5.81
C ASP A 95 0.62 -4.84 6.74
N SER A 96 -0.26 -3.84 6.67
CA SER A 96 -0.25 -2.61 7.45
C SER A 96 -1.61 -2.34 8.09
N TYR A 97 -1.70 -2.59 9.38
CA TYR A 97 -2.93 -2.47 10.19
C TYR A 97 -2.63 -1.78 11.53
N GLY A 98 -3.69 -1.41 12.26
CA GLY A 98 -3.57 -0.77 13.56
C GLY A 98 -2.92 0.61 13.48
N SER A 99 -2.03 0.92 14.43
CA SER A 99 -1.35 2.22 14.54
C SER A 99 -0.58 2.64 13.28
N ARG A 100 -0.01 1.68 12.55
CA ARG A 100 0.70 1.93 11.28
C ARG A 100 -0.26 2.43 10.21
N CYS A 101 -1.44 1.82 10.16
CA CYS A 101 -2.48 2.25 9.25
C CYS A 101 -3.04 3.62 9.65
N SER A 102 -3.28 3.86 10.95
CA SER A 102 -3.66 5.19 11.46
C SER A 102 -2.66 6.29 11.11
N SER A 103 -1.35 6.00 11.20
CA SER A 103 -0.29 6.94 10.82
C SER A 103 -0.35 7.28 9.32
N CYS A 104 -0.59 6.28 8.46
CA CYS A 104 -0.74 6.52 7.03
C CYS A 104 -2.00 7.34 6.71
N TYR A 105 -3.12 7.07 7.39
CA TYR A 105 -4.34 7.88 7.28
C TYR A 105 -4.09 9.36 7.60
N ALA A 106 -3.49 9.64 8.75
CA ALA A 106 -3.20 11.01 9.17
C ALA A 106 -2.28 11.73 8.17
N THR A 107 -1.25 11.03 7.68
CA THR A 107 -0.34 11.56 6.66
C THR A 107 -1.09 11.87 5.35
N ALA A 108 -1.90 10.93 4.88
CA ALA A 108 -2.65 11.05 3.62
C ALA A 108 -3.67 12.21 3.68
N VAL A 109 -4.41 12.36 4.78
CA VAL A 109 -5.35 13.48 4.98
C VAL A 109 -4.63 14.82 4.94
N ALA A 110 -3.54 14.96 5.70
CA ALA A 110 -2.80 16.21 5.78
C ALA A 110 -2.22 16.61 4.41
N GLU A 111 -1.67 15.66 3.67
CA GLU A 111 -1.03 15.91 2.38
C GLU A 111 -2.05 16.09 1.25
N LEU A 112 -3.20 15.41 1.29
CA LEU A 112 -4.28 15.62 0.33
C LEU A 112 -4.81 17.06 0.42
N ARG A 113 -5.00 17.61 1.62
CA ARG A 113 -5.41 19.01 1.81
C ARG A 113 -4.40 20.01 1.24
N LYS A 114 -3.10 19.74 1.40
CA LYS A 114 -2.03 20.62 0.88
C LYS A 114 -1.93 20.57 -0.64
N ARG A 115 -2.07 19.38 -1.23
CA ARG A 115 -1.86 19.14 -2.67
C ARG A 115 -3.10 19.44 -3.50
N CYS A 116 -4.28 19.06 -3.00
CA CYS A 116 -5.57 19.30 -3.62
C CYS A 116 -6.34 20.41 -2.92
N GLN A 117 -5.74 21.60 -2.86
CA GLN A 117 -6.28 22.76 -2.14
C GLN A 117 -7.72 23.06 -2.56
N ARG A 118 -8.63 22.78 -1.63
CA ARG A 118 -10.08 23.01 -1.72
C ARG A 118 -10.81 22.29 -2.85
N TYR A 119 -10.19 21.32 -3.53
CA TYR A 119 -10.93 20.48 -4.47
C TYR A 119 -11.94 19.62 -3.70
N LYS A 120 -13.17 19.52 -4.24
CA LYS A 120 -14.22 18.64 -3.69
C LYS A 120 -13.92 17.16 -3.88
N GLY A 121 -12.89 16.82 -4.64
CA GLY A 121 -12.45 15.44 -4.73
C GLY A 121 -10.95 15.33 -4.94
N GLY A 122 -10.36 14.27 -4.41
CA GLY A 122 -8.95 14.00 -4.58
C GLY A 122 -8.57 12.62 -4.06
N ILE A 123 -7.59 12.03 -4.72
CA ILE A 123 -7.02 10.74 -4.40
C ILE A 123 -5.53 10.92 -4.13
N ILE A 124 -5.01 10.27 -3.10
CA ILE A 124 -3.59 10.26 -2.78
C ILE A 124 -3.13 8.85 -2.43
N TRP A 125 -1.98 8.46 -2.99
CA TRP A 125 -1.38 7.14 -2.80
C TRP A 125 -0.03 7.27 -2.11
N TYR A 126 0.15 6.42 -1.12
CA TYR A 126 1.36 6.18 -0.36
C TYR A 126 1.75 4.72 -0.45
N ASP A 127 3.00 4.39 -0.11
CA ASP A 127 3.48 3.00 -0.09
C ASP A 127 2.64 2.09 0.83
N GLN A 128 2.08 2.67 1.89
CA GLN A 128 1.38 1.95 2.95
C GLN A 128 -0.14 2.13 2.91
N CYS A 129 -0.69 3.04 2.09
CA CYS A 129 -2.13 3.28 2.00
C CYS A 129 -2.51 4.13 0.78
N PHE A 130 -3.81 4.19 0.47
CA PHE A 130 -4.39 5.26 -0.33
C PHE A 130 -5.60 5.87 0.37
N LEU A 131 -5.90 7.12 0.03
CA LEU A 131 -7.09 7.85 0.46
C LEU A 131 -7.77 8.45 -0.78
N ASP A 132 -9.06 8.21 -0.91
CA ASP A 132 -9.95 8.79 -1.91
C ASP A 132 -11.07 9.55 -1.19
N VAL A 133 -11.20 10.84 -1.50
CA VAL A 133 -12.27 11.72 -1.05
C VAL A 133 -13.02 12.17 -2.30
N SER A 134 -14.33 11.94 -2.36
CA SER A 134 -15.13 12.32 -3.54
C SER A 134 -16.59 12.65 -3.17
N PRO A 135 -17.28 13.51 -3.93
CA PRO A 135 -18.68 13.87 -3.66
C PRO A 135 -19.69 12.99 -4.41
N ARG A 136 -19.22 12.00 -5.19
CA ARG A 136 -20.05 11.05 -5.95
C ARG A 136 -19.67 9.64 -5.54
N LYS A 137 -20.58 8.67 -5.73
CA LYS A 137 -20.19 7.25 -5.67
C LYS A 137 -19.09 7.01 -6.71
N ASN A 138 -17.98 6.46 -6.25
CA ASN A 138 -16.72 6.36 -6.98
C ASN A 138 -16.89 5.73 -8.37
N ASP A 139 -16.29 6.37 -9.39
CA ASP A 139 -15.95 5.72 -10.66
C ASP A 139 -14.50 5.23 -10.52
N TYR A 140 -14.32 3.95 -10.23
CA TYR A 140 -13.04 3.33 -9.82
C TYR A 140 -11.98 3.27 -10.95
N LYS A 141 -12.05 4.16 -11.93
CA LYS A 141 -11.20 4.22 -13.12
C LYS A 141 -9.85 4.89 -12.91
N ASN A 142 -9.50 5.25 -11.68
CA ASN A 142 -8.25 5.94 -11.36
C ASN A 142 -7.14 4.93 -11.10
N ILE A 143 -6.45 4.53 -12.17
CA ILE A 143 -5.29 3.62 -12.12
C ILE A 143 -4.05 4.32 -12.67
N PHE A 144 -2.92 4.15 -12.01
CA PHE A 144 -1.62 4.52 -12.54
C PHE A 144 -0.56 3.45 -12.26
N SER A 145 0.50 3.44 -13.07
CA SER A 145 1.58 2.46 -12.96
C SER A 145 2.90 3.14 -12.64
N MET A 146 3.75 2.45 -11.89
CA MET A 146 5.13 2.84 -11.61
C MET A 146 6.04 1.64 -11.81
N HIS A 147 7.30 1.85 -12.16
CA HIS A 147 8.26 0.78 -12.30
C HIS A 147 9.61 1.11 -11.69
N ASN A 148 10.33 0.06 -11.32
CA ASN A 148 11.73 0.12 -10.92
C ASN A 148 12.56 0.62 -12.12
N PRO A 149 13.44 1.61 -11.97
CA PRO A 149 14.23 2.12 -13.10
C PRO A 149 15.16 1.05 -13.70
N LYS A 150 15.55 0.02 -12.93
CA LYS A 150 16.43 -1.05 -13.38
C LYS A 150 15.66 -2.11 -14.16
N ASN A 151 16.30 -2.60 -15.22
CA ASN A 151 15.82 -3.74 -16.00
C ASN A 151 16.46 -5.05 -15.52
N VAL A 152 15.80 -6.16 -15.80
CA VAL A 152 16.39 -7.49 -15.82
C VAL A 152 17.25 -7.59 -17.09
N ILE A 153 18.47 -8.12 -16.95
CA ILE A 153 19.46 -8.15 -18.04
C ILE A 153 19.30 -9.43 -18.87
N GLU A 154 19.14 -10.57 -18.21
CA GLU A 154 19.06 -11.88 -18.86
C GLU A 154 17.73 -12.57 -18.57
N GLY A 155 17.22 -13.30 -19.57
CA GLY A 155 16.00 -14.09 -19.41
C GLY A 155 14.74 -13.25 -19.22
N THR A 156 14.68 -12.05 -19.79
CA THR A 156 13.56 -11.10 -19.69
C THR A 156 12.20 -11.74 -19.94
N GLU A 157 12.05 -12.49 -21.04
CA GLU A 157 10.79 -13.16 -21.36
C GLU A 157 10.38 -14.16 -20.28
N SER A 158 11.35 -14.99 -19.83
CA SER A 158 11.14 -15.95 -18.73
C SER A 158 10.77 -15.24 -17.43
N PHE A 159 11.44 -14.13 -17.12
CA PHE A 159 11.18 -13.31 -15.93
C PHE A 159 9.78 -12.70 -15.96
N ASN A 160 9.38 -12.05 -17.07
CA ASN A 160 8.08 -11.43 -17.22
C ASN A 160 6.97 -12.49 -17.13
N LYS A 161 7.14 -13.64 -17.78
CA LYS A 161 6.20 -14.76 -17.69
C LYS A 161 6.05 -15.26 -16.25
N LYS A 162 7.16 -15.60 -15.58
CA LYS A 162 7.13 -16.13 -14.20
C LYS A 162 6.58 -15.12 -13.20
N THR A 163 6.82 -13.82 -13.42
CA THR A 163 6.25 -12.73 -12.61
C THR A 163 4.73 -12.68 -12.77
N ARG A 164 4.22 -12.73 -14.01
CA ARG A 164 2.78 -12.75 -14.26
C ARG A 164 2.11 -14.00 -13.72
N ASP A 165 2.72 -15.18 -13.91
CA ASP A 165 2.24 -16.44 -13.36
C ASP A 165 2.12 -16.35 -11.83
N PHE A 166 3.12 -15.79 -11.14
CA PHE A 166 3.08 -15.61 -9.70
C PHE A 166 2.02 -14.60 -9.24
N LEU A 167 1.82 -13.49 -9.97
CA LEU A 167 0.74 -12.55 -9.68
C LEU A 167 -0.64 -13.18 -9.88
N TYR A 168 -0.82 -14.06 -10.86
CA TYR A 168 -2.06 -14.82 -11.04
C TYR A 168 -2.29 -15.81 -9.90
N GLU A 169 -1.24 -16.50 -9.42
CA GLU A 169 -1.31 -17.36 -8.22
C GLU A 169 -1.81 -16.56 -7.01
N LEU A 170 -1.21 -15.39 -6.74
CA LEU A 170 -1.62 -14.50 -5.65
C LEU A 170 -3.04 -13.96 -5.85
N MET A 171 -3.45 -13.62 -7.08
CA MET A 171 -4.81 -13.19 -7.37
C MET A 171 -5.84 -14.27 -7.04
N VAL A 172 -5.60 -15.52 -7.44
CA VAL A 172 -6.48 -16.65 -7.09
C VAL A 172 -6.54 -16.82 -5.58
N GLU A 173 -5.40 -16.69 -4.89
CA GLU A 173 -5.36 -16.78 -3.44
C GLU A 173 -6.15 -15.66 -2.78
N ALA A 174 -5.95 -14.41 -3.20
CA ALA A 174 -6.58 -13.21 -2.67
C ALA A 174 -8.10 -13.23 -2.85
N THR A 175 -8.58 -13.78 -3.98
CA THR A 175 -10.01 -13.85 -4.34
C THR A 175 -10.72 -15.13 -3.87
N ARG A 176 -10.03 -16.01 -3.13
CA ARG A 176 -10.59 -17.31 -2.72
C ARG A 176 -11.81 -17.12 -1.81
N PRO A 177 -12.98 -17.73 -2.13
CA PRO A 177 -14.15 -17.67 -1.26
C PRO A 177 -13.89 -18.40 0.07
N ASN A 178 -14.47 -17.89 1.17
CA ASN A 178 -14.44 -18.48 2.51
C ASN A 178 -13.06 -18.57 3.19
N ARG A 179 -12.28 -17.48 3.20
CA ARG A 179 -11.09 -17.39 4.08
C ARG A 179 -11.49 -17.34 5.55
N PRO A 180 -10.76 -18.04 6.45
CA PRO A 180 -11.07 -18.10 7.88
C PRO A 180 -10.96 -16.74 8.61
N ASN A 181 -10.26 -15.76 8.02
CA ASN A 181 -10.24 -14.37 8.48
C ASN A 181 -10.94 -13.47 7.44
N LYS A 182 -12.25 -13.28 7.56
CA LYS A 182 -13.05 -12.32 6.76
C LYS A 182 -12.57 -10.87 6.86
N ASN A 183 -11.66 -10.58 7.79
CA ASN A 183 -11.26 -9.25 8.21
C ASN A 183 -10.06 -8.67 7.46
N MET A 184 -9.33 -9.46 6.67
CA MET A 184 -8.24 -8.94 5.83
C MET A 184 -8.68 -9.08 4.37
N PHE A 185 -9.25 -7.99 3.83
CA PHE A 185 -9.74 -7.85 2.45
C PHE A 185 -8.83 -8.53 1.43
N PHE A 186 -9.39 -8.97 0.30
CA PHE A 186 -8.76 -9.73 -0.78
C PHE A 186 -7.30 -9.32 -1.04
N TYR A 187 -6.40 -9.92 -0.26
CA TYR A 187 -4.97 -9.62 -0.22
C TYR A 187 -4.22 -10.94 -0.18
N ALA A 188 -3.21 -11.05 -1.02
CA ALA A 188 -2.26 -12.12 -0.98
C ALA A 188 -0.88 -11.55 -1.29
N ALA A 189 0.12 -12.09 -0.62
CA ALA A 189 1.49 -11.70 -0.82
C ALA A 189 2.42 -12.87 -0.52
N GLY A 190 3.59 -12.85 -1.13
CA GLY A 190 4.59 -13.88 -0.90
C GLY A 190 5.89 -13.61 -1.65
N GLU A 191 6.78 -14.59 -1.54
CA GLU A 191 8.02 -14.62 -2.30
C GLU A 191 8.12 -15.89 -3.16
N LYS A 192 8.73 -15.76 -4.34
CA LYS A 192 8.99 -16.89 -5.24
C LYS A 192 10.42 -16.82 -5.75
N ARG A 193 11.12 -17.95 -5.73
CA ARG A 193 12.49 -18.04 -6.24
C ARG A 193 12.48 -18.08 -7.77
N LEU A 194 13.16 -17.13 -8.40
CA LEU A 194 13.36 -17.04 -9.85
C LEU A 194 14.87 -17.18 -10.15
N GLY A 195 15.34 -18.43 -10.18
CA GLY A 195 16.77 -18.74 -10.31
C GLY A 195 17.53 -18.38 -9.04
N GLU A 196 18.50 -17.48 -9.15
CA GLU A 196 19.28 -16.97 -8.01
C GLU A 196 18.57 -15.83 -7.26
N LYS A 197 17.58 -15.19 -7.90
CA LYS A 197 16.86 -14.05 -7.31
C LYS A 197 15.57 -14.51 -6.63
N LYS A 198 15.12 -13.74 -5.65
CA LYS A 198 13.77 -13.84 -5.08
C LYS A 198 12.90 -12.71 -5.61
N LEU A 199 11.70 -13.06 -6.06
CA LEU A 199 10.66 -12.11 -6.43
C LEU A 199 9.69 -11.98 -5.25
N TYR A 200 9.48 -10.77 -4.78
CA TYR A 200 8.47 -10.43 -3.78
C TYR A 200 7.27 -9.84 -4.51
N ALA A 201 6.06 -10.28 -4.17
CA ALA A 201 4.86 -9.75 -4.80
C ALA A 201 3.67 -9.68 -3.85
N MET A 202 2.76 -8.75 -4.14
CA MET A 202 1.44 -8.66 -3.52
C MET A 202 0.38 -8.27 -4.54
N VAL A 203 -0.86 -8.64 -4.23
CA VAL A 203 -2.08 -8.14 -4.85
C VAL A 203 -3.07 -7.77 -3.77
N GLN A 204 -3.89 -6.76 -4.01
CA GLN A 204 -4.88 -6.28 -3.05
C GLN A 204 -6.10 -5.69 -3.75
N CYS A 205 -7.29 -5.86 -3.18
CA CYS A 205 -8.50 -5.17 -3.61
C CYS A 205 -9.14 -4.34 -2.49
N ALA A 206 -9.81 -3.25 -2.89
CA ALA A 206 -10.51 -2.34 -2.01
C ALA A 206 -11.88 -2.88 -1.55
N GLN A 207 -12.66 -3.50 -2.45
CA GLN A 207 -13.99 -4.05 -2.13
C GLN A 207 -14.45 -5.04 -3.22
N ASP A 208 -15.42 -5.91 -2.89
CA ASP A 208 -16.16 -6.83 -3.80
C ASP A 208 -15.32 -7.83 -4.64
N ILE A 209 -15.65 -9.12 -4.56
CA ILE A 209 -14.95 -10.21 -5.27
C ILE A 209 -15.04 -10.06 -6.79
N LEU A 210 -16.22 -9.69 -7.32
CA LEU A 210 -16.46 -9.74 -8.76
C LEU A 210 -15.64 -8.67 -9.49
N HIS A 211 -15.66 -7.44 -8.98
CA HIS A 211 -14.85 -6.34 -9.49
C HIS A 211 -13.36 -6.54 -9.19
N CYS A 212 -13.01 -7.10 -8.02
CA CYS A 212 -11.63 -7.39 -7.64
C CYS A 212 -10.91 -8.29 -8.63
N LYS A 213 -11.50 -9.43 -9.01
CA LYS A 213 -10.87 -10.36 -9.94
C LYS A 213 -10.64 -9.71 -11.31
N GLY A 214 -11.65 -9.02 -11.84
CA GLY A 214 -11.54 -8.32 -13.13
C GLY A 214 -10.44 -7.23 -13.11
N CYS A 215 -10.38 -6.42 -12.05
CA CYS A 215 -9.38 -5.38 -11.90
C CYS A 215 -7.96 -5.94 -11.82
N LEU A 216 -7.74 -7.01 -11.02
CA LEU A 216 -6.43 -7.64 -10.91
C LEU A 216 -6.00 -8.31 -12.22
N GLU A 217 -6.91 -9.02 -12.89
CA GLU A 217 -6.62 -9.63 -14.20
C GLU A 217 -6.23 -8.59 -15.24
N TRP A 218 -6.96 -7.46 -15.28
CA TRP A 218 -6.64 -6.34 -16.16
C TRP A 218 -5.27 -5.73 -15.81
N SER A 219 -5.02 -5.45 -14.53
CA SER A 219 -3.76 -4.86 -14.05
C SER A 219 -2.55 -5.73 -14.40
N ILE A 220 -2.66 -7.07 -14.28
CA ILE A 220 -1.61 -8.02 -14.66
C ILE A 220 -1.39 -8.01 -16.18
N LYS A 221 -2.46 -7.90 -16.98
CA LYS A 221 -2.40 -7.85 -18.45
C LYS A 221 -1.75 -6.57 -18.98
N GLU A 222 -1.84 -5.46 -18.24
CA GLU A 222 -1.26 -4.16 -18.63
C GLU A 222 0.23 -4.02 -18.30
N LEU A 223 0.80 -4.91 -17.47
CA LEU A 223 2.21 -4.88 -17.09
C LEU A 223 3.19 -4.77 -18.28
N PRO A 224 3.03 -5.51 -19.40
CA PRO A 224 3.92 -5.37 -20.54
C PRO A 224 3.93 -3.96 -21.15
N LYS A 225 2.84 -3.18 -21.01
CA LYS A 225 2.79 -1.82 -21.59
C LYS A 225 3.60 -0.81 -20.77
N CYS A 226 3.61 -0.94 -19.45
CA CYS A 226 4.28 0.02 -18.57
C CYS A 226 5.66 -0.43 -18.08
N CYS A 227 5.87 -1.75 -18.05
CA CYS A 227 6.76 -2.35 -17.07
C CYS A 227 7.48 -3.60 -17.61
N ASP A 228 7.56 -3.76 -18.94
CA ASP A 228 8.30 -4.86 -19.56
C ASP A 228 9.77 -4.82 -19.17
N ALA A 229 10.31 -5.99 -18.81
CA ALA A 229 11.70 -6.20 -18.37
C ALA A 229 12.09 -5.50 -17.05
N LYS A 230 11.16 -4.83 -16.35
CA LYS A 230 11.48 -4.08 -15.14
C LYS A 230 11.70 -5.02 -13.96
N GLN A 231 12.67 -4.68 -13.10
CA GLN A 231 12.94 -5.45 -11.88
C GLN A 231 11.82 -5.35 -10.83
N GLY A 232 10.91 -4.41 -11.02
CA GLY A 232 9.77 -4.19 -10.15
C GLY A 232 8.74 -3.30 -10.80
N ALA A 233 7.49 -3.46 -10.41
CA ALA A 233 6.41 -2.59 -10.85
C ALA A 233 5.31 -2.50 -9.81
N ARG A 234 4.51 -1.45 -9.94
CA ARG A 234 3.27 -1.21 -9.21
C ARG A 234 2.19 -0.83 -10.20
N VAL A 235 1.00 -1.38 -10.02
CA VAL A 235 -0.23 -0.83 -10.60
C VAL A 235 -1.11 -0.47 -9.41
N LEU A 236 -1.49 0.80 -9.31
CA LEU A 236 -2.15 1.39 -8.16
C LEU A 236 -3.47 1.97 -8.62
N GLY A 237 -4.57 1.34 -8.22
CA GLY A 237 -5.93 1.80 -8.43
C GLY A 237 -6.63 2.16 -7.12
N THR A 238 -7.88 2.62 -7.23
CA THR A 238 -8.81 2.70 -6.10
C THR A 238 -9.64 1.44 -5.90
N GLU A 239 -9.58 0.50 -6.86
CA GLU A 239 -10.31 -0.78 -6.86
C GLU A 239 -9.39 -1.95 -6.50
N CYS A 240 -8.21 -1.99 -7.12
CA CYS A 240 -7.19 -2.98 -6.84
C CYS A 240 -5.79 -2.39 -7.01
N SER A 241 -4.81 -3.09 -6.47
CA SER A 241 -3.40 -2.80 -6.69
C SER A 241 -2.57 -4.07 -6.72
N LEU A 242 -1.43 -3.99 -7.39
CA LEU A 242 -0.41 -5.02 -7.35
C LEU A 242 0.97 -4.36 -7.25
N ARG A 243 1.92 -5.12 -6.69
CA ARG A 243 3.33 -4.75 -6.67
C ARG A 243 4.18 -5.99 -6.76
N TYR A 244 5.26 -5.91 -7.53
CA TYR A 244 6.36 -6.86 -7.44
C TYR A 244 7.71 -6.13 -7.41
N GLU A 245 8.70 -6.72 -6.75
CA GLU A 245 10.07 -6.21 -6.66
C GLU A 245 11.05 -7.37 -6.46
N LEU A 246 12.31 -7.17 -6.84
CA LEU A 246 13.42 -8.08 -6.53
C LEU A 246 14.09 -7.82 -5.17
N TYR A 247 13.52 -6.94 -4.36
CA TYR A 247 13.93 -6.67 -2.98
C TYR A 247 12.73 -6.83 -2.03
N PRO A 248 12.97 -7.20 -0.76
CA PRO A 248 11.90 -7.39 0.20
C PRO A 248 11.21 -6.05 0.51
N PHE A 249 9.87 -6.04 0.41
CA PHE A 249 9.03 -4.91 0.82
C PHE A 249 7.82 -5.32 1.66
N LEU A 250 7.57 -6.63 1.80
CA LEU A 250 6.50 -7.20 2.60
C LEU A 250 6.94 -7.31 4.05
N ARG A 251 5.99 -7.16 4.97
CA ARG A 251 6.20 -7.48 6.39
C ARG A 251 5.93 -8.96 6.62
N SER A 252 6.81 -9.57 7.41
CA SER A 252 6.66 -10.90 8.00
C SER A 252 5.55 -10.91 9.04
#